data_AF-A0AAD7R8T1-F1
#
_entry.id   AF-A0AAD7R8T1-F1
#
_cell.length_a   1.000
_cell.length_b   1.000
_cell.length_c   1.000
_cell.angle_alpha   90.00
_cell.angle_beta   90.00
_cell.angle_gamma   90.00
#
_symmetry.space_group_name_H-M   'P 1'
#
loop_
_entity.id
_entity.type
_entity.pdbx_description
1 polymer ?
#
loop_
_entity_poly.entity_id
_entity_poly.type
_entity_poly.pdbx_seq_one_letter_code
_entity_poly.pdbx_strand_id
1 'polypeptide(L)'
;MDNGNSRYMMTDPVTLNVGGHLYTTSLITLQRYPDSMLGAMFSGDLPSARDAQGNYFIDRDGPLFRHVLNFLRTSELTLPTDFKETELLHKEADFYQIEPLIQCLREPKPLYPLDIFEQVVELSSTRKLSKYSNPVAVIITQLTITTKVHSLLEGIANSFTKWNKHMMDTRDCQVSFTFGPCDYHQEVSLRVHLMDYITKQSFTIRNTRVHHMSERANENTVEHHWTFCRLARKVED
;
A
#
# COMPACT_ATOMS: atom_id res chain seq x y z
N MET A 1 -2.77 -16.09 -51.76
CA MET A 1 -1.89 -17.24 -51.46
C MET A 1 -1.36 -17.03 -50.05
N ASP A 2 -1.63 -18.01 -49.20
CA ASP A 2 -0.97 -18.35 -47.93
C ASP A 2 -0.76 -17.28 -46.83
N ASN A 3 -1.79 -17.08 -45.99
CA ASN A 3 -1.66 -16.50 -44.64
C ASN A 3 -1.62 -17.61 -43.55
N GLY A 4 -1.46 -18.88 -43.94
CA GLY A 4 -1.48 -20.02 -43.02
C GLY A 4 -0.12 -20.30 -42.40
N ASN A 5 0.97 -20.08 -43.15
CA ASN A 5 2.33 -20.48 -42.77
C ASN A 5 2.94 -19.64 -41.62
N SER A 6 2.56 -18.36 -41.50
CA SER A 6 3.14 -17.44 -40.52
C SER A 6 2.78 -17.79 -39.06
N ARG A 7 1.59 -18.36 -38.82
CA ARG A 7 1.18 -18.76 -37.46
C ARG A 7 1.93 -20.00 -36.95
N TYR A 8 2.34 -20.91 -37.84
CA TYR A 8 3.12 -22.10 -37.48
C TYR A 8 4.57 -21.75 -37.11
N MET A 9 5.18 -20.79 -37.84
CA MET A 9 6.54 -20.31 -37.58
C MET A 9 6.68 -19.62 -36.21
N MET A 10 5.61 -19.00 -35.68
CA MET A 10 5.65 -18.32 -34.39
C MET A 10 5.69 -19.30 -33.19
N THR A 11 5.19 -20.52 -33.38
CA THR A 11 5.23 -21.59 -32.36
C THR A 11 6.51 -22.42 -32.38
N ASP A 12 7.32 -22.28 -33.43
CA ASP A 12 8.53 -23.07 -33.56
C ASP A 12 9.54 -22.77 -32.43
N PRO A 13 10.22 -23.81 -31.91
CA PRO A 13 11.22 -23.62 -30.87
C PRO A 13 12.39 -22.77 -31.36
N VAL A 14 12.74 -21.76 -30.57
CA VAL A 14 13.93 -20.93 -30.70
C VAL A 14 14.79 -21.14 -29.47
N THR A 15 16.10 -21.32 -29.69
CA THR A 15 17.08 -21.46 -28.62
C THR A 15 17.93 -20.20 -28.47
N LEU A 16 18.04 -19.75 -27.23
CA LEU A 16 18.83 -18.62 -26.76
C LEU A 16 20.00 -19.16 -25.93
N ASN A 17 21.17 -18.57 -26.10
CA ASN A 17 22.33 -18.74 -25.24
C ASN A 17 22.51 -17.43 -24.45
N VAL A 18 22.16 -17.45 -23.17
CA VAL A 18 22.23 -16.29 -22.28
C VAL A 18 23.39 -16.48 -21.30
N GLY A 19 24.52 -15.82 -21.56
CA GLY A 19 25.74 -15.95 -20.74
C GLY A 19 26.22 -17.40 -20.57
N GLY A 20 26.06 -18.24 -21.60
CA GLY A 20 26.38 -19.67 -21.56
C GLY A 20 25.22 -20.60 -21.16
N HIS A 21 24.07 -20.06 -20.75
CA HIS A 21 22.90 -20.84 -20.37
C HIS A 21 21.93 -20.97 -21.53
N LEU A 22 21.63 -22.21 -21.94
CA LEU A 22 20.71 -22.47 -23.04
C LEU A 22 19.25 -22.47 -22.56
N TYR A 23 18.43 -21.65 -23.21
CA TYR A 23 16.99 -21.59 -23.02
C TYR A 23 16.27 -21.82 -24.33
N THR A 24 15.31 -22.74 -24.35
CA THR A 24 14.44 -22.97 -25.50
C THR A 24 13.03 -22.48 -25.20
N THR A 25 12.45 -21.72 -26.13
CA THR A 25 11.10 -21.15 -26.03
C THR A 25 10.53 -20.91 -27.43
N SER A 26 9.37 -20.28 -27.59
CA SER A 26 8.82 -19.90 -28.90
C SER A 26 8.96 -18.40 -29.19
N LEU A 27 8.86 -18.01 -30.47
CA LEU A 27 8.81 -16.60 -30.86
C LEU A 27 7.63 -15.86 -30.22
N ILE A 28 6.47 -16.52 -30.06
CA ILE A 28 5.30 -15.94 -29.37
C ILE A 28 5.66 -15.46 -27.96
N THR A 29 6.45 -16.23 -27.23
CA THR A 29 6.90 -15.84 -25.88
C THR A 29 7.86 -14.66 -25.94
N LEU A 30 8.84 -14.68 -26.84
CA LEU A 30 9.85 -13.62 -26.93
C LEU A 30 9.27 -12.30 -27.44
N GLN A 31 8.25 -12.36 -28.28
CA GLN A 31 7.50 -11.21 -28.80
C GLN A 31 6.27 -10.86 -27.94
N ARG A 32 6.15 -11.41 -26.72
CA ARG A 32 4.98 -11.14 -25.85
C ARG A 32 4.79 -9.65 -25.62
N TYR A 33 5.88 -8.93 -25.44
CA TYR A 33 5.94 -7.47 -25.33
C TYR A 33 6.73 -6.92 -26.52
N PRO A 34 6.07 -6.50 -27.62
CA PRO A 34 6.74 -6.05 -28.84
C PRO A 34 7.68 -4.85 -28.61
N ASP A 35 7.32 -3.97 -27.67
CA ASP A 35 8.11 -2.78 -27.32
C ASP A 35 9.35 -3.08 -26.46
N SER A 36 9.57 -4.35 -26.09
CA SER A 36 10.75 -4.78 -25.35
C SER A 36 11.95 -5.03 -26.28
N MET A 37 13.15 -5.08 -25.70
CA MET A 37 14.38 -5.39 -26.45
C MET A 37 14.29 -6.76 -27.14
N LEU A 38 13.71 -7.77 -26.49
CA LEU A 38 13.47 -9.08 -27.09
C LEU A 38 12.41 -9.03 -28.20
N GLY A 39 11.36 -8.23 -28.01
CA GLY A 39 10.36 -7.98 -29.05
C GLY A 39 10.98 -7.45 -30.33
N ALA A 40 11.81 -6.41 -30.21
CA ALA A 40 12.54 -5.82 -31.33
C ALA A 40 13.58 -6.78 -31.95
N MET A 41 14.33 -7.50 -31.13
CA MET A 41 15.34 -8.47 -31.56
C MET A 41 14.76 -9.57 -32.45
N PHE A 42 13.58 -10.09 -32.09
CA PHE A 42 12.91 -11.16 -32.81
C PHE A 42 11.90 -10.68 -33.86
N SER A 43 11.67 -9.37 -33.98
CA SER A 43 10.90 -8.76 -35.08
C SER A 43 11.78 -8.42 -36.30
N GLY A 44 13.10 -8.54 -36.15
CA GLY A 44 14.08 -8.25 -37.20
C GLY A 44 14.63 -6.83 -37.16
N ASP A 45 14.26 -6.04 -36.15
CA ASP A 45 14.63 -4.63 -36.02
C ASP A 45 16.02 -4.44 -35.40
N LEU A 46 16.59 -5.47 -34.77
CA LEU A 46 17.91 -5.40 -34.13
C LEU A 46 18.86 -6.51 -34.62
N PRO A 47 20.13 -6.18 -34.93
CA PRO A 47 21.17 -7.16 -35.20
C PRO A 47 21.34 -8.10 -34.00
N SER A 48 21.36 -9.41 -34.27
CA SER A 48 21.44 -10.43 -33.23
C SER A 48 22.74 -11.22 -33.34
N ALA A 49 23.55 -11.23 -32.29
CA ALA A 49 24.71 -12.13 -32.21
C ALA A 49 24.27 -13.59 -32.18
N ARG A 50 25.10 -14.49 -32.71
CA ARG A 50 24.89 -15.94 -32.62
C ARG A 50 26.14 -16.63 -32.07
N ASP A 51 25.94 -17.70 -31.31
CA ASP A 51 27.02 -18.56 -30.85
C ASP A 51 27.52 -19.50 -31.97
N ALA A 52 28.54 -20.32 -31.68
CA ALA A 52 29.12 -21.26 -32.64
C ALA A 52 28.15 -22.36 -33.11
N GLN A 53 27.04 -22.55 -32.40
CA GLN A 53 25.98 -23.50 -32.74
C GLN A 53 24.81 -22.83 -33.48
N GLY A 54 24.89 -21.52 -33.71
CA GLY A 54 23.85 -20.74 -34.39
C GLY A 54 22.70 -20.29 -33.49
N ASN A 55 22.77 -20.52 -32.17
CA ASN A 55 21.77 -20.02 -31.23
C ASN A 55 21.93 -18.51 -31.05
N TYR A 56 20.83 -17.80 -30.80
CA TYR A 56 20.89 -16.38 -30.47
C TYR A 56 21.66 -16.16 -29.19
N PHE A 57 22.68 -15.32 -29.21
CA PHE A 57 23.55 -15.09 -28.07
C PHE A 57 23.24 -13.75 -27.39
N ILE A 58 23.12 -13.78 -26.07
CA ILE A 58 22.88 -12.63 -25.21
C ILE A 58 23.90 -12.68 -24.08
N ASP A 59 24.76 -11.68 -23.98
CA ASP A 59 25.81 -11.60 -22.95
C ASP A 59 25.28 -11.05 -21.63
N ARG A 60 24.40 -11.83 -20.98
CA ARG A 60 23.69 -11.47 -19.73
C ARG A 60 23.63 -12.64 -18.75
N ASP A 61 23.06 -12.39 -17.57
CA ASP A 61 22.94 -13.39 -16.51
C ASP A 61 21.93 -14.49 -16.89
N GLY A 62 22.46 -15.68 -17.20
CA GLY A 62 21.68 -16.85 -17.55
C GLY A 62 20.71 -17.30 -16.44
N PRO A 63 21.14 -17.51 -15.20
CA PRO A 63 20.26 -17.93 -14.10
C PRO A 63 19.06 -17.00 -13.87
N LEU A 64 19.26 -15.68 -13.87
CA LEU A 64 18.19 -14.69 -13.69
C LEU A 64 17.24 -14.64 -14.89
N PHE A 65 17.73 -14.92 -16.10
CA PHE A 65 16.90 -14.97 -17.30
C PHE A 65 15.75 -15.97 -17.21
N ARG A 66 15.87 -17.03 -16.40
CA ARG A 66 14.75 -17.95 -16.13
C ARG A 66 13.50 -17.22 -15.64
N HIS A 67 13.68 -16.23 -14.76
CA HIS A 67 12.58 -15.46 -14.18
C HIS A 67 11.97 -14.50 -15.19
N VAL A 68 12.81 -13.85 -16.01
CA VAL A 68 12.38 -13.05 -17.16
C VAL A 68 11.56 -13.89 -18.12
N LEU A 69 12.07 -15.07 -18.51
CA LEU A 69 11.40 -15.97 -19.44
C LEU A 69 10.07 -16.49 -18.91
N ASN A 70 9.99 -16.81 -17.61
CA ASN A 70 8.73 -17.21 -16.99
C ASN A 70 7.71 -16.07 -16.99
N PHE A 71 8.14 -14.84 -16.72
CA PHE A 71 7.27 -13.67 -16.84
C PHE A 71 6.74 -13.49 -18.27
N LEU A 72 7.57 -13.68 -19.30
CA LEU A 72 7.11 -13.63 -20.70
C LEU A 72 6.07 -14.71 -21.04
N ARG A 73 6.08 -15.84 -20.33
CA ARG A 73 5.13 -16.95 -20.53
C ARG A 73 3.78 -16.68 -19.86
N THR A 74 3.79 -16.16 -18.64
CA THR A 74 2.58 -16.05 -17.80
C THR A 74 2.05 -14.62 -17.64
N SER A 75 2.88 -13.60 -17.92
CA SER A 75 2.66 -12.19 -17.56
C SER A 75 2.56 -11.97 -16.04
N GLU A 76 3.10 -12.89 -15.24
CA GLU A 76 3.06 -12.84 -13.77
C GLU A 76 4.46 -13.00 -13.17
N LEU A 77 4.79 -12.17 -12.17
CA LEU A 77 6.07 -12.25 -11.45
C LEU A 77 6.00 -13.31 -10.35
N THR A 78 6.43 -14.53 -10.67
CA THR A 78 6.54 -15.63 -9.69
C THR A 78 7.98 -15.84 -9.27
N LEU A 79 8.29 -15.52 -8.01
CA LEU A 79 9.62 -15.69 -7.41
C LEU A 79 9.55 -16.69 -6.23
N PRO A 80 10.63 -17.45 -5.97
CA PRO A 80 10.77 -18.23 -4.74
C PRO A 80 10.54 -17.37 -3.49
N THR A 81 10.01 -17.98 -2.43
CA THR A 81 9.67 -17.28 -1.18
C THR A 81 10.88 -16.58 -0.54
N ASP A 82 12.09 -17.12 -0.75
CA ASP A 82 13.36 -16.65 -0.22
C ASP A 82 14.27 -16.03 -1.29
N PHE A 83 13.72 -15.58 -2.42
CA PHE A 83 14.50 -14.96 -3.49
C PHE A 83 15.22 -13.69 -3.01
N LYS A 84 16.55 -13.71 -3.04
CA LYS A 84 17.41 -12.62 -2.51
C LYS A 84 17.96 -11.69 -3.59
N GLU A 85 17.76 -12.02 -4.85
CA GLU A 85 18.40 -11.36 -5.99
C GLU A 85 17.45 -10.39 -6.73
N THR A 86 16.44 -9.85 -6.03
CA THR A 86 15.41 -8.95 -6.62
C THR A 86 16.03 -7.76 -7.34
N GLU A 87 17.05 -7.13 -6.76
CA GLU A 87 17.75 -5.99 -7.38
C GLU A 87 18.51 -6.39 -8.64
N LEU A 88 19.09 -7.59 -8.68
CA LEU A 88 19.77 -8.10 -9.87
C LEU A 88 18.75 -8.43 -10.96
N LEU A 89 17.62 -9.06 -10.59
CA LEU A 89 16.52 -9.31 -11.51
C LEU A 89 15.91 -8.01 -12.07
N HIS A 90 15.83 -6.95 -11.26
CA HIS A 90 15.40 -5.62 -11.73
C HIS A 90 16.36 -5.07 -12.80
N LYS A 91 17.68 -5.26 -12.64
CA LYS A 91 18.64 -4.87 -13.68
C LYS A 91 18.49 -5.66 -14.98
N GLU A 92 18.15 -6.95 -14.89
CA GLU A 92 17.84 -7.73 -16.09
C GLU A 92 16.54 -7.27 -16.75
N ALA A 93 15.48 -7.03 -15.97
CA ALA A 93 14.21 -6.52 -16.49
C ALA A 93 14.38 -5.17 -17.22
N ASP A 94 15.22 -4.29 -16.68
CA ASP A 94 15.63 -3.03 -17.29
C ASP A 94 16.44 -3.26 -18.58
N PHE A 95 17.43 -4.15 -18.57
CA PHE A 95 18.20 -4.48 -19.78
C PHE A 95 17.31 -4.98 -20.93
N TYR A 96 16.37 -5.88 -20.64
CA TYR A 96 15.43 -6.40 -21.64
C TYR A 96 14.28 -5.44 -21.97
N GLN A 97 14.19 -4.29 -21.29
CA GLN A 97 13.18 -3.25 -21.49
C GLN A 97 11.74 -3.81 -21.38
N ILE A 98 11.48 -4.65 -20.37
CA ILE A 98 10.15 -5.23 -20.13
C ILE A 98 9.44 -4.39 -19.07
N GLU A 99 8.82 -3.28 -19.50
CA GLU A 99 8.21 -2.29 -18.59
C GLU A 99 7.23 -2.90 -17.56
N PRO A 100 6.32 -3.84 -17.92
CA PRO A 100 5.44 -4.46 -16.91
C PRO A 100 6.19 -5.24 -15.83
N LEU A 101 7.30 -5.89 -16.18
CA LEU A 101 8.14 -6.61 -15.20
C LEU A 101 8.89 -5.62 -14.30
N ILE A 102 9.39 -4.53 -14.86
CA ILE A 102 10.04 -3.45 -14.10
C ILE A 102 9.06 -2.89 -13.07
N GLN A 103 7.80 -2.64 -13.46
CA GLN A 103 6.76 -2.17 -12.54
C GLN A 103 6.49 -3.17 -11.42
N CYS A 104 6.32 -4.47 -11.73
CA CYS A 104 6.16 -5.51 -10.71
C CYS A 104 7.34 -5.61 -9.73
N LEU A 105 8.56 -5.27 -10.15
CA LEU A 105 9.75 -5.30 -9.31
C LEU A 105 9.95 -4.00 -8.52
N ARG A 106 9.41 -2.87 -8.98
CA ARG A 106 9.40 -1.58 -8.26
C ARG A 106 8.32 -1.52 -7.19
N GLU A 107 7.17 -2.15 -7.44
CA GLU A 107 6.09 -2.16 -6.46
C GLU A 107 6.51 -3.00 -5.26
N PRO A 108 6.57 -2.43 -4.04
CA PRO A 108 6.80 -3.22 -2.85
C PRO A 108 5.68 -4.26 -2.78
N LYS A 109 6.03 -5.55 -2.77
CA LYS A 109 5.06 -6.61 -2.46
C LYS A 109 4.29 -6.14 -1.22
N PRO A 110 2.95 -6.01 -1.30
CA PRO A 110 2.20 -5.54 -0.15
C PRO A 110 2.53 -6.48 1.01
N LEU A 111 2.85 -5.91 2.18
CA LEU A 111 3.21 -6.67 3.39
C LEU A 111 2.11 -7.65 3.80
N TYR A 112 0.93 -7.52 3.18
CA TYR A 112 -0.22 -8.37 3.38
C TYR A 112 -0.82 -8.77 2.02
N PRO A 113 -1.52 -9.92 1.96
CA PRO A 113 -2.40 -10.29 0.85
C PRO A 113 -3.29 -9.14 0.36
N LEU A 114 -3.64 -9.10 -0.94
CA LEU A 114 -4.42 -7.99 -1.55
C LEU A 114 -5.80 -7.76 -0.90
N ASP A 115 -6.35 -8.77 -0.22
CA ASP A 115 -7.57 -8.68 0.55
C ASP A 115 -7.36 -8.04 1.93
N ILE A 116 -6.13 -7.90 2.42
CA ILE A 116 -5.83 -7.30 3.71
C ILE A 116 -5.38 -5.85 3.52
N PHE A 117 -6.11 -4.93 4.15
CA PHE A 117 -5.77 -3.52 4.21
C PHE A 117 -5.79 -3.01 5.64
N GLU A 118 -5.22 -1.85 5.84
CA GLU A 118 -5.14 -1.24 7.16
C GLU A 118 -6.24 -0.19 7.34
N GLN A 119 -7.01 -0.35 8.40
CA GLN A 119 -7.98 0.65 8.82
C GLN A 119 -7.32 1.56 9.85
N VAL A 120 -7.52 2.87 9.68
CA VAL A 120 -6.97 3.91 10.55
C VAL A 120 -8.10 4.70 11.19
N VAL A 121 -7.95 5.00 12.48
CA VAL A 121 -8.84 5.86 13.25
C VAL A 121 -8.01 6.97 13.87
N GLU A 122 -8.44 8.20 13.70
CA GLU A 122 -7.83 9.36 14.33
C GLU A 122 -8.73 9.89 15.43
N LEU A 123 -8.15 10.15 16.60
CA LEU A 123 -8.81 10.75 17.74
C LEU A 123 -8.03 12.00 18.14
N SER A 124 -8.67 13.16 18.17
CA SER A 124 -8.08 14.41 18.66
C SER A 124 -8.90 15.00 19.80
N SER A 125 -8.21 15.56 20.80
CA SER A 125 -8.82 16.19 21.97
C SER A 125 -8.22 17.56 22.18
N THR A 126 -9.05 18.60 22.09
CA THR A 126 -8.63 19.99 22.29
C THR A 126 -9.15 20.51 23.62
N ARG A 127 -8.22 20.94 24.46
CA ARG A 127 -8.47 21.45 25.81
C ARG A 127 -8.01 22.90 25.90
N LYS A 128 -8.90 23.80 26.32
CA LYS A 128 -8.58 25.19 26.62
C LYS A 128 -8.55 25.39 28.14
N LEU A 129 -7.43 25.92 28.63
CA LEU A 129 -7.26 26.36 30.01
C LEU A 129 -7.26 27.89 30.03
N SER A 130 -8.22 28.48 30.73
CA SER A 130 -8.22 29.92 31.03
C SER A 130 -7.40 30.18 32.29
N LYS A 131 -6.55 31.21 32.27
CA LYS A 131 -5.74 31.63 33.43
C LYS A 131 -6.56 32.29 34.55
N TYR A 132 -7.77 32.76 34.24
CA TYR A 132 -8.62 33.54 35.16
C TYR A 132 -9.82 32.76 35.69
N SER A 133 -10.08 31.57 35.15
CA SER A 133 -11.12 30.70 35.68
C SER A 133 -10.60 29.98 36.93
N ASN A 134 -11.50 29.73 37.89
CA ASN A 134 -11.28 28.90 39.07
C ASN A 134 -10.35 27.70 38.73
N PRO A 135 -9.33 27.35 39.53
CA PRO A 135 -8.35 26.27 39.24
C PRO A 135 -8.92 24.89 38.86
N VAL A 136 -10.24 24.71 38.93
CA VAL A 136 -11.00 23.50 38.58
C VAL A 136 -11.66 23.57 37.19
N ALA A 137 -11.74 24.75 36.56
CA ALA A 137 -12.46 24.96 35.31
C ALA A 137 -11.57 24.67 34.11
N VAL A 138 -11.75 23.48 33.56
CA VAL A 138 -11.18 23.06 32.29
C VAL A 138 -12.29 23.03 31.27
N ILE A 139 -12.01 23.50 30.06
CA ILE A 139 -12.96 23.35 28.96
C ILE A 139 -12.30 22.44 27.93
N ILE A 140 -12.68 21.16 27.87
CA ILE A 140 -12.51 20.43 26.60
C ILE A 140 -13.49 21.10 25.65
N THR A 141 -12.97 21.84 24.68
CA THR A 141 -13.84 22.49 23.70
C THR A 141 -14.37 21.47 22.70
N GLN A 142 -13.58 20.44 22.40
CA GLN A 142 -13.94 19.43 21.40
C GLN A 142 -13.10 18.16 21.53
N LEU A 143 -13.74 16.99 21.46
CA LEU A 143 -13.09 15.70 21.24
C LEU A 143 -13.62 15.13 19.93
N THR A 144 -12.76 14.90 18.96
CA THR A 144 -13.13 14.55 17.58
C THR A 144 -12.59 13.18 17.21
N ILE A 145 -13.43 12.37 16.60
CA ILE A 145 -13.09 11.07 16.03
C ILE A 145 -13.33 11.13 14.53
N THR A 146 -12.32 10.77 13.76
CA THR A 146 -12.36 10.71 12.31
C THR A 146 -12.07 9.26 11.89
N THR A 147 -13.00 8.62 11.20
CA THR A 147 -12.85 7.22 10.78
C THR A 147 -13.75 6.89 9.60
N LYS A 148 -13.18 6.22 8.59
CA LYS A 148 -13.95 5.66 7.46
C LYS A 148 -14.61 4.31 7.80
N VAL A 149 -14.46 3.82 9.03
CA VAL A 149 -15.02 2.55 9.48
C VAL A 149 -16.44 2.78 9.98
N HIS A 150 -17.43 2.61 9.11
CA HIS A 150 -18.84 2.88 9.39
C HIS A 150 -19.36 2.19 10.66
N SER A 151 -19.07 0.89 10.84
CA SER A 151 -19.50 0.15 12.02
C SER A 151 -18.93 0.69 13.33
N LEU A 152 -17.71 1.22 13.30
CA LEU A 152 -17.11 1.88 14.46
C LEU A 152 -17.81 3.22 14.75
N LEU A 153 -18.08 4.00 13.71
CA LEU A 153 -18.75 5.29 13.81
C LEU A 153 -20.16 5.13 14.42
N GLU A 154 -20.95 4.18 13.90
CA GLU A 154 -22.27 3.83 14.41
C GLU A 154 -22.20 3.30 15.84
N GLY A 155 -21.25 2.42 16.12
CA GLY A 155 -21.02 1.87 17.45
C GLY A 155 -20.71 2.94 18.49
N ILE A 156 -19.87 3.92 18.14
CA ILE A 156 -19.56 5.08 18.98
C ILE A 156 -20.80 5.95 19.17
N ALA A 157 -21.53 6.26 18.09
CA ALA A 157 -22.76 7.04 18.17
C ALA A 157 -23.77 6.38 19.13
N ASN A 158 -23.92 5.06 19.09
CA ASN A 158 -24.89 4.33 19.89
C ASN A 158 -24.44 4.07 21.34
N SER A 159 -23.13 3.95 21.59
CA SER A 159 -22.59 3.61 22.92
C SER A 159 -22.35 4.84 23.81
N PHE A 160 -22.13 6.02 23.22
CA PHE A 160 -21.74 7.23 23.94
C PHE A 160 -22.89 8.25 24.06
N THR A 161 -24.07 7.80 24.51
CA THR A 161 -25.29 8.62 24.58
C THR A 161 -25.32 9.64 25.71
N LYS A 162 -24.48 9.48 26.75
CA LYS A 162 -24.41 10.40 27.90
C LYS A 162 -23.75 11.75 27.58
N TRP A 163 -23.25 11.91 26.35
CA TRP A 163 -22.40 13.01 25.94
C TRP A 163 -22.99 13.68 24.70
N ASN A 164 -22.89 15.01 24.61
CA ASN A 164 -23.36 15.73 23.42
C ASN A 164 -22.46 15.39 22.23
N LYS A 165 -23.07 14.83 21.18
CA LYS A 165 -22.40 14.43 19.95
C LYS A 165 -22.97 15.21 18.77
N HIS A 166 -22.09 15.66 17.89
CA HIS A 166 -22.38 16.26 16.60
C HIS A 166 -21.76 15.34 15.54
N MET A 167 -22.59 14.69 14.75
CA MET A 167 -22.13 13.88 13.62
C MET A 167 -22.08 14.77 12.39
N MET A 168 -20.94 14.79 11.70
CA MET A 168 -20.78 15.53 10.46
C MET A 168 -20.54 14.53 9.33
N ASP A 169 -21.37 14.61 8.29
CA ASP A 169 -21.16 13.90 7.03
C ASP A 169 -20.18 14.69 6.13
N THR A 170 -19.00 14.98 6.68
CA THR A 170 -17.87 15.39 5.85
C THR A 170 -17.28 14.13 5.21
N ARG A 171 -16.58 14.27 4.07
CA ARG A 171 -15.87 13.18 3.36
C ARG A 171 -14.95 12.31 4.24
N ASP A 172 -14.70 12.75 5.47
CA ASP A 172 -13.82 12.13 6.45
C ASP A 172 -14.57 11.33 7.54
N CYS A 173 -15.90 11.21 7.47
CA CYS A 173 -16.74 10.43 8.39
C CYS A 173 -16.42 10.72 9.87
N GLN A 174 -16.89 11.88 10.34
CA GLN A 174 -16.45 12.46 11.60
C GLN A 174 -17.56 12.52 12.66
N VAL A 175 -17.21 12.14 13.89
CA VAL A 175 -18.03 12.35 15.09
C VAL A 175 -17.28 13.28 16.03
N SER A 176 -17.85 14.44 16.31
CA SER A 176 -17.34 15.39 17.29
C SER A 176 -18.19 15.35 18.56
N PHE A 177 -17.53 15.22 19.70
CA PHE A 177 -18.13 15.38 21.01
C PHE A 177 -17.81 16.77 21.54
N THR A 178 -18.83 17.48 22.00
CA THR A 178 -18.69 18.82 22.57
C THR A 178 -19.11 18.76 24.03
N PHE A 179 -18.23 19.20 24.91
CA PHE A 179 -18.52 19.31 26.34
C PHE A 179 -18.64 20.78 26.71
N GLY A 180 -19.63 21.10 27.54
CA GLY A 180 -19.65 22.37 28.27
C GLY A 180 -18.49 22.43 29.27
N PRO A 181 -18.45 23.43 30.17
CA PRO A 181 -17.48 23.42 31.26
C PRO A 181 -17.62 22.08 32.02
N CYS A 182 -16.58 21.27 32.00
CA CYS A 182 -16.54 19.94 32.59
C CYS A 182 -15.33 19.83 33.49
N ASP A 183 -15.44 19.05 34.56
CA ASP A 183 -14.29 18.83 35.44
C ASP A 183 -13.28 17.86 34.80
N TYR A 184 -12.09 17.81 35.38
CA TYR A 184 -11.02 16.91 34.95
C TYR A 184 -11.44 15.43 34.97
N HIS A 185 -12.30 15.01 35.89
CA HIS A 185 -12.72 13.61 35.99
C HIS A 185 -13.66 13.22 34.85
N GLN A 186 -14.60 14.09 34.48
CA GLN A 186 -15.50 13.90 33.34
C GLN A 186 -14.71 13.80 32.03
N GLU A 187 -13.71 14.67 31.87
CA GLU A 187 -12.79 14.64 30.73
C GLU A 187 -12.03 13.32 30.63
N VAL A 188 -11.34 12.93 31.70
CA VAL A 188 -10.53 11.72 31.72
C VAL A 188 -11.41 10.50 31.50
N SER A 189 -12.57 10.47 32.15
CA SER A 189 -13.55 9.41 31.99
C SER A 189 -13.94 9.23 30.53
N LEU A 190 -14.34 10.29 29.83
CA LEU A 190 -14.71 10.18 28.41
C LEU A 190 -13.57 9.61 27.55
N ARG A 191 -12.35 10.17 27.68
CA ARG A 191 -11.20 9.71 26.90
C ARG A 191 -10.91 8.24 27.15
N VAL A 192 -10.89 7.82 28.42
CA VAL A 192 -10.65 6.41 28.80
C VAL A 192 -11.70 5.50 28.19
N HIS A 193 -12.99 5.85 28.30
CA HIS A 193 -14.06 5.02 27.73
C HIS A 193 -13.96 4.92 26.20
N LEU A 194 -13.63 6.01 25.50
CA LEU A 194 -13.46 5.98 24.04
C LEU A 194 -12.24 5.17 23.61
N MET A 195 -11.11 5.33 24.28
CA MET A 195 -9.90 4.55 23.98
C MET A 195 -10.12 3.06 24.26
N ASP A 196 -10.78 2.71 25.36
CA ASP A 196 -11.17 1.34 25.69
C ASP A 196 -12.12 0.76 24.63
N TYR A 197 -13.13 1.54 24.20
CA TYR A 197 -14.06 1.12 23.15
C TYR A 197 -13.34 0.85 21.83
N ILE A 198 -12.50 1.77 21.35
CA ILE A 198 -11.73 1.60 20.11
C ILE A 198 -10.81 0.38 20.21
N THR A 199 -10.14 0.19 21.35
CA THR A 199 -9.26 -0.95 21.58
C THR A 199 -10.02 -2.28 21.56
N LYS A 200 -11.22 -2.34 22.15
CA LYS A 200 -12.12 -3.51 22.08
C LYS A 200 -12.57 -3.84 20.65
N GLN A 201 -12.55 -2.88 19.74
CA GLN A 201 -12.76 -3.11 18.30
C GLN A 201 -11.49 -3.59 17.58
N SER A 202 -10.50 -4.11 18.32
CA SER A 202 -9.22 -4.64 17.82
C SER A 202 -8.31 -3.61 17.16
N PHE A 203 -8.50 -2.33 17.47
CA PHE A 203 -7.56 -1.29 17.08
C PHE A 203 -6.44 -1.14 18.11
N THR A 204 -5.21 -1.00 17.64
CA THR A 204 -4.04 -0.75 18.49
C THR A 204 -3.54 0.68 18.30
N ILE A 205 -3.02 1.29 19.36
CA ILE A 205 -2.39 2.61 19.28
C ILE A 205 -1.13 2.49 18.42
N ARG A 206 -1.07 3.26 17.33
CA ARG A 206 0.14 3.42 16.51
C ARG A 206 0.99 4.58 16.99
N ASN A 207 0.34 5.71 17.27
CA ASN A 207 1.04 6.96 17.53
C ASN A 207 0.24 7.85 18.50
N THR A 208 0.97 8.61 19.30
CA THR A 208 0.44 9.59 20.25
C THR A 208 1.24 10.89 20.10
N ARG A 209 0.57 12.02 19.95
CA ARG A 209 1.20 13.35 19.86
C ARG A 209 0.49 14.33 20.77
N VAL A 210 1.24 15.27 21.33
CA VAL A 210 0.70 16.37 22.14
C VAL A 210 1.24 17.68 21.58
N HIS A 211 0.33 18.59 21.26
CA HIS A 211 0.64 19.91 20.74
C HIS A 211 0.21 20.97 21.75
N HIS A 212 1.16 21.80 22.17
CA HIS A 212 0.89 22.99 22.96
C HIS A 212 0.67 24.16 22.00
N MET A 213 -0.59 24.58 21.85
CA MET A 213 -0.99 25.65 20.95
C MET A 213 -1.27 26.90 21.79
N SER A 214 -0.33 27.83 21.93
CA SER A 214 -0.66 29.16 22.46
C SER A 214 0.18 30.28 21.85
N GLU A 215 -0.51 31.32 21.37
CA GLU A 215 0.03 32.68 21.16
C GLU A 215 -0.98 33.75 21.61
N ARG A 216 -1.73 33.52 22.69
CA ARG A 216 -2.55 34.58 23.34
C ARG A 216 -2.27 34.62 24.84
N ALA A 217 -2.11 35.82 25.39
CA ALA A 217 -1.62 36.04 26.76
C ALA A 217 -2.41 35.34 27.88
N ASN A 218 -3.67 34.97 27.62
CA ASN A 218 -4.67 34.62 28.64
C ASN A 218 -5.25 33.19 28.54
N GLU A 219 -4.87 32.42 27.51
CA GLU A 219 -5.41 31.08 27.24
C GLU A 219 -4.30 30.10 26.82
N ASN A 220 -4.25 28.92 27.45
CA ASN A 220 -3.40 27.82 27.02
C ASN A 220 -4.27 26.76 26.34
N THR A 221 -4.02 26.47 25.06
CA THR A 221 -4.67 25.36 24.36
C THR A 221 -3.72 24.17 24.26
N VAL A 222 -4.18 22.99 24.63
CA VAL A 222 -3.45 21.73 24.47
C VAL A 222 -4.28 20.80 23.62
N GLU A 223 -3.69 20.30 22.55
CA GLU A 223 -4.29 19.28 21.70
C GLU A 223 -3.56 17.95 21.89
N HIS A 224 -4.31 16.89 22.14
CA HIS A 224 -3.80 15.53 22.13
C HIS A 224 -4.31 14.83 20.88
N HIS A 225 -3.45 14.09 20.21
CA HIS A 225 -3.79 13.35 19.00
C HIS A 225 -3.33 11.90 19.14
N TRP A 226 -4.21 10.97 18.77
CA TRP A 226 -3.96 9.54 18.76
C TRP A 226 -4.32 8.97 17.40
N THR A 227 -3.44 8.12 16.88
CA THR A 227 -3.69 7.32 15.68
C THR A 227 -3.78 5.87 16.09
N PHE A 228 -4.89 5.22 15.74
CA PHE A 228 -5.09 3.80 15.95
C PHE A 228 -5.16 3.07 14.61
N CYS A 229 -4.76 1.80 14.62
CA CYS A 229 -4.83 0.97 13.44
C CYS A 229 -5.24 -0.47 13.71
N ARG A 230 -5.84 -1.11 12.71
CA ARG A 230 -6.02 -2.56 12.66
C ARG A 230 -5.91 -3.05 11.23
N LEU A 231 -5.51 -4.31 11.07
CA LEU A 231 -5.64 -5.00 9.80
C LEU A 231 -7.08 -5.47 9.63
N ALA A 232 -7.62 -5.27 8.43
CA ALA A 232 -8.96 -5.68 8.05
C ALA A 232 -8.90 -6.43 6.71
N ARG A 233 -9.85 -7.35 6.52
CA ARG A 233 -10.04 -8.02 5.24
C ARG A 233 -11.13 -7.31 4.43
N LYS A 234 -10.95 -7.24 3.12
CA LYS A 234 -11.97 -6.85 2.15
C LYS A 234 -13.01 -7.95 2.18
N VAL A 235 -14.16 -7.66 2.78
CA VAL A 235 -15.33 -8.55 2.68
C VAL A 235 -15.83 -8.41 1.25
N GLU A 236 -15.90 -9.51 0.50
CA GLU A 236 -16.64 -9.52 -0.76
C GLU A 236 -18.12 -9.34 -0.41
N ASP A 237 -18.67 -8.17 -0.73
CA ASP A 237 -20.11 -7.91 -0.74
C ASP A 237 -20.75 -8.50 -2.01
#